data_AF-U2RD14-F1
#
_entry.id   AF-U2RD14-F1
#
_cell.length_a   1.000
_cell.length_b   1.000
_cell.length_c   1.000
_cell.angle_alpha   90.00
_cell.angle_beta   90.00
_cell.angle_gamma   90.00
#
_symmetry.space_group_name_H-M   'P 1'
#
loop_
_entity.id
_entity.type
_entity.pdbx_description
1 polymer ?
#
loop_
_entity_poly.entity_id
_entity_poly.type
_entity_poly.pdbx_seq_one_letter_code
_entity_poly.pdbx_strand_id
1 'polypeptide(L)'
;MLKKILIVIAVTLFSIIGFGKEVDVSQIAVDYPYKDNAIMATVMGTPSSQWYKFKKGKAPKVKKFKTIKKVPEILRQWSDYEYGVWTQKNDAPLMILVSGTGSLYNSGLTMYMANVFYDRGYNVIALSSPTTMPYIVSQSKNNYAGYIKDESTHMYELIAAAVLKEKADGMKVTKTHIGGYSLGGFQSLLIQELDSKNKKIGIEKSLMLNSPVSILTATQKLDSYLVENGIYNAEGLEKFLDNIFGKLVYDEKIELSDVDFTDIRSAVSKLQLKDSDFEVLTGLLFRFYSANMTFAGEVFSGKDAVGRLSDKKAYKRFDSVTEEFREGLSVSFDEYSKEILYPYLKKNKYPDLTMEQFIKEFDLRNSQEFIEKNNKNIIFITSKDDILITESDLDYINNTFGNKVIIPYGGHTGILWHKDVANLMIDKLEEE
;
A
#
# COMPACT_ATOMS: atom_id res chain seq x y z
N MET A 1 30.53 16.95 49.35
CA MET A 1 30.54 15.97 48.23
C MET A 1 29.16 15.67 47.66
N LEU A 2 28.06 15.68 48.44
CA LEU A 2 26.70 15.44 47.93
C LEU A 2 26.23 16.42 46.83
N LYS A 3 26.58 17.71 46.90
CA LYS A 3 26.16 18.70 45.87
C LYS A 3 26.79 18.47 44.48
N LYS A 4 27.96 17.84 44.38
CA LYS A 4 28.59 17.52 43.09
C LYS A 4 28.02 16.23 42.48
N ILE A 5 27.53 15.29 43.30
CA ILE A 5 26.89 14.05 42.84
C ILE A 5 25.48 14.33 42.30
N LEU A 6 24.73 15.26 42.91
CA LEU A 6 23.41 15.65 42.41
C LEU A 6 23.44 16.39 41.06
N ILE A 7 24.50 17.17 40.79
CA ILE A 7 24.65 17.84 39.49
C ILE A 7 25.00 16.83 38.38
N VAL A 8 25.80 15.80 38.69
CA VAL A 8 26.12 14.74 37.72
C VAL A 8 24.90 13.84 37.44
N ILE A 9 24.04 13.60 38.43
CA ILE A 9 22.78 12.86 38.25
C ILE A 9 21.73 13.70 37.50
N ALA A 10 21.66 15.02 37.73
CA ALA A 10 20.77 15.91 36.98
C ALA A 10 21.20 16.09 35.51
N VAL A 11 22.50 16.02 35.21
CA VAL A 11 23.02 16.10 33.83
C VAL A 11 22.90 14.76 33.09
N THR A 12 22.82 13.62 33.79
CA THR A 12 22.57 12.30 33.16
C THR A 12 21.09 11.98 32.95
N LEU A 13 20.17 12.76 33.54
CA LEU A 13 18.71 12.61 33.36
C LEU A 13 18.12 13.48 32.21
N PHE A 14 18.94 14.27 31.52
CA PHE A 14 18.49 15.17 30.43
C PHE A 14 19.06 14.84 29.04
N SER A 15 19.68 13.68 28.86
CA SER A 15 20.27 13.28 27.58
C SER A 15 19.63 12.01 27.02
N ILE A 16 18.30 12.01 26.87
CA ILE A 16 17.59 11.28 25.82
C ILE A 16 16.42 12.18 25.37
N ILE A 17 16.75 13.33 24.76
CA ILE A 17 15.75 14.17 24.08
C ILE A 17 15.97 13.98 22.59
N GLY A 18 14.94 13.39 21.96
CA GLY A 18 14.52 13.58 20.57
C GLY A 18 15.60 13.57 19.50
N PHE A 19 15.73 12.44 18.80
CA PHE A 19 16.32 12.48 17.47
C PHE A 19 15.38 13.27 16.54
N GLY A 20 15.83 14.46 16.13
CA GLY A 20 15.15 15.33 15.16
C GLY A 20 14.56 16.60 15.76
N LYS A 21 14.53 17.66 14.95
CA LYS A 21 13.78 18.89 15.26
C LYS A 21 12.33 18.50 15.49
N GLU A 22 11.74 18.91 16.61
CA GLU A 22 10.34 18.61 16.92
C GLU A 22 9.47 19.17 15.79
N VAL A 23 8.83 18.27 15.05
CA VAL A 23 7.96 18.64 13.93
C VAL A 23 6.64 19.10 14.53
N ASP A 24 6.34 20.39 14.41
CA ASP A 24 5.03 20.92 14.79
C ASP A 24 3.96 20.42 13.81
N VAL A 25 3.37 19.27 14.15
CA VAL A 25 2.35 18.61 13.33
C VAL A 25 1.09 19.46 13.15
N SER A 26 0.85 20.46 14.02
CA SER A 26 -0.28 21.38 13.90
C SER A 26 -0.16 22.33 12.71
N GLN A 27 1.06 22.53 12.19
CA GLN A 27 1.35 23.41 11.05
C GLN A 27 1.41 22.65 9.73
N ILE A 28 1.31 21.32 9.73
CA ILE A 28 1.32 20.52 8.50
C ILE A 28 -0.04 20.60 7.83
N ALA A 29 -0.07 21.05 6.57
CA ALA A 29 -1.26 21.05 5.75
C ALA A 29 -2.46 21.76 6.41
N VAL A 30 -2.23 22.92 7.03
CA VAL A 30 -3.27 23.73 7.71
C VAL A 30 -4.40 24.14 6.76
N ASP A 31 -4.16 24.14 5.46
CA ASP A 31 -5.14 24.43 4.41
C ASP A 31 -5.83 23.17 3.85
N TYR A 32 -5.58 21.97 4.39
CA TYR A 32 -6.24 20.75 3.93
C TYR A 32 -7.77 20.82 4.09
N PRO A 33 -8.57 20.50 3.06
CA PRO A 33 -10.02 20.74 3.10
C PRO A 33 -10.85 19.67 3.82
N TYR A 34 -10.31 18.47 4.02
CA TYR A 34 -11.05 17.31 4.54
C TYR A 34 -10.60 16.89 5.95
N LYS A 35 -10.30 17.87 6.82
CA LYS A 35 -9.70 17.60 8.15
C LYS A 35 -10.61 16.81 9.08
N ASP A 36 -11.91 17.02 8.96
CA ASP A 36 -12.91 16.47 9.88
C ASP A 36 -13.59 15.21 9.31
N ASN A 37 -13.11 14.68 8.18
CA ASN A 37 -13.73 13.54 7.50
C ASN A 37 -12.67 12.64 6.84
N ALA A 38 -12.30 11.57 7.53
CA ALA A 38 -11.27 10.63 7.11
C ALA A 38 -11.62 9.86 5.84
N ILE A 39 -12.89 9.44 5.67
CA ILE A 39 -13.30 8.69 4.47
C ILE A 39 -13.28 9.59 3.24
N MET A 40 -13.76 10.83 3.37
CA MET A 40 -13.68 11.84 2.32
C MET A 40 -12.23 12.18 1.99
N ALA A 41 -11.37 12.35 3.00
CA ALA A 41 -9.94 12.58 2.81
C ALA A 41 -9.28 11.43 2.02
N THR A 42 -9.65 10.19 2.33
CA THR A 42 -9.16 8.97 1.66
C THR A 42 -9.56 8.95 0.18
N VAL A 43 -10.82 9.20 -0.14
CA VAL A 43 -11.34 9.09 -1.51
C VAL A 43 -10.96 10.29 -2.37
N MET A 44 -11.12 11.51 -1.84
CA MET A 44 -10.94 12.74 -2.61
C MET A 44 -9.48 13.20 -2.69
N GLY A 45 -8.67 12.77 -1.72
CA GLY A 45 -7.27 13.13 -1.58
C GLY A 45 -7.02 14.64 -1.49
N THR A 46 -5.74 15.01 -1.54
CA THR A 46 -5.37 16.43 -1.55
C THR A 46 -5.78 17.07 -2.89
N PRO A 47 -6.38 18.27 -2.91
CA PRO A 47 -6.55 19.08 -4.12
C PRO A 47 -5.25 19.28 -4.90
N SER A 48 -5.30 19.16 -6.22
CA SER A 48 -4.12 19.33 -7.09
C SER A 48 -3.46 20.70 -6.97
N SER A 49 -4.20 21.75 -6.58
CA SER A 49 -3.68 23.08 -6.27
C SER A 49 -2.73 23.11 -5.07
N GLN A 50 -2.83 22.13 -4.17
CA GLN A 50 -2.03 21.96 -2.96
C GLN A 50 -0.90 20.94 -3.12
N TRP A 51 -0.78 20.31 -4.28
CA TRP A 51 0.29 19.36 -4.56
C TRP A 51 1.65 20.05 -4.64
N TYR A 52 2.71 19.26 -4.44
CA TYR A 52 4.06 19.71 -4.72
C TYR A 52 4.22 20.12 -6.19
N LYS A 53 4.80 21.31 -6.44
CA LYS A 53 5.02 21.83 -7.79
C LYS A 53 6.37 21.35 -8.32
N PHE A 54 6.36 20.38 -9.23
CA PHE A 54 7.56 19.81 -9.85
C PHE A 54 8.29 20.82 -10.74
N LYS A 55 9.62 20.83 -10.67
CA LYS A 55 10.49 21.56 -11.62
C LYS A 55 11.04 20.65 -12.71
N LYS A 56 11.24 19.37 -12.40
CA LYS A 56 11.89 18.34 -13.24
C LYS A 56 11.04 17.08 -13.42
N GLY A 57 9.72 17.16 -13.18
CA GLY A 57 8.82 16.02 -13.33
C GLY A 57 8.89 15.40 -14.73
N LYS A 58 8.90 14.07 -14.82
CA LYS A 58 8.95 13.33 -16.09
C LYS A 58 8.35 11.93 -15.97
N ALA A 59 8.03 11.33 -17.12
CA ALA A 59 7.68 9.92 -17.21
C ALA A 59 8.90 9.01 -16.95
N PRO A 60 8.71 7.83 -16.34
CA PRO A 60 9.79 6.88 -16.12
C PRO A 60 10.23 6.21 -17.41
N LYS A 61 11.47 5.70 -17.41
CA LYS A 61 11.84 4.59 -18.31
C LYS A 61 11.18 3.32 -17.78
N VAL A 62 10.30 2.72 -18.57
CA VAL A 62 9.63 1.46 -18.21
C VAL A 62 10.57 0.29 -18.46
N LYS A 63 10.74 -0.56 -17.45
CA LYS A 63 11.48 -1.82 -17.51
C LYS A 63 10.54 -2.95 -17.10
N LYS A 64 10.94 -4.19 -17.36
CA LYS A 64 10.09 -5.34 -17.09
C LYS A 64 10.86 -6.58 -16.68
N PHE A 65 10.21 -7.35 -15.82
CA PHE A 65 10.50 -8.74 -15.53
C PHE A 65 9.58 -9.64 -16.35
N LYS A 66 10.13 -10.72 -16.89
CA LYS A 66 9.34 -11.75 -17.58
C LYS A 66 8.73 -12.70 -16.57
N THR A 67 7.62 -13.32 -16.94
CA THR A 67 7.00 -14.36 -16.13
C THR A 67 7.98 -15.47 -15.75
N ILE A 68 7.91 -15.92 -14.51
CA ILE A 68 8.70 -17.03 -13.96
C ILE A 68 7.95 -18.37 -14.04
N LYS A 69 6.68 -18.35 -14.46
CA LYS A 69 5.80 -19.52 -14.53
C LYS A 69 5.01 -19.56 -15.84
N LYS A 70 4.43 -20.73 -16.14
CA LYS A 70 3.52 -20.88 -17.27
C LYS A 70 2.22 -20.14 -16.97
N VAL A 71 1.91 -19.12 -17.75
CA VAL A 71 0.73 -18.28 -17.58
C VAL A 71 -0.46 -18.90 -18.35
N PRO A 72 -1.60 -19.17 -17.70
CA PRO A 72 -2.83 -19.57 -18.37
C PRO A 72 -3.28 -18.54 -19.42
N GLU A 73 -3.84 -18.99 -20.54
CA GLU A 73 -4.20 -18.12 -21.68
C GLU A 73 -5.18 -16.98 -21.32
N ILE A 74 -6.08 -17.23 -20.36
CA ILE A 74 -7.01 -16.22 -19.84
C ILE A 74 -6.27 -15.09 -19.09
N LEU A 75 -5.10 -15.37 -18.51
CA LEU A 75 -4.29 -14.43 -17.73
C LEU A 75 -3.12 -13.81 -18.53
N ARG A 76 -2.94 -14.17 -19.80
CA ARG A 76 -1.76 -13.84 -20.62
C ARG A 76 -1.39 -12.35 -20.66
N GLN A 77 -2.36 -11.45 -20.51
CA GLN A 77 -2.15 -10.00 -20.56
C GLN A 77 -1.29 -9.48 -19.40
N TRP A 78 -1.13 -10.28 -18.35
CA TRP A 78 -0.36 -9.97 -17.15
C TRP A 78 0.97 -10.76 -17.07
N SER A 79 1.49 -11.24 -18.21
CA SER A 79 2.72 -12.06 -18.26
C SER A 79 4.02 -11.28 -18.03
N ASP A 80 3.99 -9.95 -18.16
CA ASP A 80 5.13 -9.08 -17.88
C ASP A 80 4.83 -8.27 -16.61
N TYR A 81 5.80 -8.17 -15.71
CA TYR A 81 5.74 -7.31 -14.52
C TYR A 81 6.61 -6.08 -14.73
N GLU A 82 5.96 -4.94 -14.90
CA GLU A 82 6.62 -3.68 -15.22
C GLU A 82 6.98 -2.87 -13.97
N TYR A 83 8.09 -2.14 -14.07
CA TYR A 83 8.56 -1.20 -13.05
C TYR A 83 9.10 0.08 -13.71
N GLY A 84 8.99 1.20 -13.00
CA GLY A 84 9.39 2.52 -13.49
C GLY A 84 10.78 2.92 -12.97
N VAL A 85 11.59 3.54 -13.82
CA VAL A 85 12.93 4.02 -13.45
C VAL A 85 13.12 5.50 -13.79
N TRP A 86 13.59 6.28 -12.82
CA TRP A 86 14.03 7.66 -13.00
C TRP A 86 15.51 7.77 -12.62
N THR A 87 16.33 8.21 -13.57
CA THR A 87 17.78 8.31 -13.37
C THR A 87 18.23 9.78 -13.41
N GLN A 88 19.05 10.17 -12.43
CA GLN A 88 19.78 11.44 -12.41
C GLN A 88 20.99 11.39 -13.33
N LYS A 89 21.49 12.54 -13.77
CA LYS A 89 22.69 12.61 -14.61
C LYS A 89 23.98 12.34 -13.82
N ASN A 90 24.00 12.76 -12.56
CA ASN A 90 25.14 12.64 -11.66
C ASN A 90 24.83 11.63 -10.55
N ASP A 91 25.86 11.30 -9.76
CA ASP A 91 25.78 10.50 -8.55
C ASP A 91 24.64 11.01 -7.65
N ALA A 92 23.74 10.12 -7.24
CA ALA A 92 22.54 10.48 -6.51
C ALA A 92 22.09 9.36 -5.57
N PRO A 93 21.38 9.67 -4.47
CA PRO A 93 20.73 8.65 -3.65
C PRO A 93 19.67 7.92 -4.47
N LEU A 94 19.37 6.68 -4.11
CA LEU A 94 18.31 5.87 -4.71
C LEU A 94 17.13 5.75 -3.74
N MET A 95 15.93 6.10 -4.20
CA MET A 95 14.67 5.79 -3.53
C MET A 95 13.97 4.65 -4.26
N ILE A 96 13.74 3.54 -3.56
CA ILE A 96 12.91 2.43 -4.05
C ILE A 96 11.50 2.63 -3.51
N LEU A 97 10.49 2.61 -4.39
CA LEU A 97 9.09 2.79 -4.03
C LEU A 97 8.30 1.51 -4.26
N VAL A 98 7.63 1.00 -3.22
CA VAL A 98 6.68 -0.11 -3.30
C VAL A 98 5.26 0.44 -3.18
N SER A 99 4.42 0.14 -4.16
CA SER A 99 3.04 0.64 -4.20
C SER A 99 2.14 -0.09 -3.19
N GLY A 100 1.07 0.57 -2.75
CA GLY A 100 0.04 0.00 -1.88
C GLY A 100 -0.89 -1.00 -2.59
N THR A 101 -1.81 -1.60 -1.84
CA THR A 101 -2.72 -2.66 -2.33
C THR A 101 -3.39 -2.28 -3.66
N GLY A 102 -3.33 -3.20 -4.63
CA GLY A 102 -3.89 -3.04 -5.97
C GLY A 102 -3.23 -1.98 -6.86
N SER A 103 -2.25 -1.25 -6.35
CA SER A 103 -1.63 -0.15 -7.08
C SER A 103 -0.44 -0.59 -7.92
N LEU A 104 -0.44 -0.17 -9.18
CA LEU A 104 0.67 -0.35 -10.11
C LEU A 104 1.78 0.69 -9.89
N TYR A 105 2.96 0.44 -10.45
CA TYR A 105 4.08 1.40 -10.42
C TYR A 105 3.72 2.76 -11.05
N ASN A 106 2.79 2.75 -12.00
CA ASN A 106 2.30 3.93 -12.71
C ASN A 106 0.95 4.46 -12.14
N SER A 107 0.54 4.02 -10.95
CA SER A 107 -0.59 4.63 -10.25
C SER A 107 -0.31 6.10 -9.94
N GLY A 108 -1.36 6.90 -9.78
CA GLY A 108 -1.22 8.34 -9.53
C GLY A 108 -0.30 8.66 -8.36
N LEU A 109 -0.52 8.05 -7.19
CA LEU A 109 0.26 8.33 -5.99
C LEU A 109 1.71 7.85 -6.13
N THR A 110 1.94 6.67 -6.72
CA THR A 110 3.31 6.17 -6.94
C THR A 110 4.08 7.08 -7.90
N MET A 111 3.45 7.53 -8.99
CA MET A 111 4.03 8.47 -9.94
C MET A 111 4.29 9.85 -9.32
N TYR A 112 3.37 10.34 -8.49
CA TYR A 112 3.53 11.59 -7.73
C TYR A 112 4.76 11.51 -6.83
N MET A 113 4.83 10.50 -5.96
CA MET A 113 5.96 10.29 -5.06
C MET A 113 7.28 10.12 -5.80
N ALA A 114 7.29 9.32 -6.88
CA ALA A 114 8.49 9.12 -7.69
C ALA A 114 9.01 10.45 -8.26
N ASN A 115 8.12 11.32 -8.72
CA ASN A 115 8.50 12.63 -9.22
C ASN A 115 8.89 13.60 -8.10
N VAL A 116 8.32 13.50 -6.88
CA VAL A 116 8.77 14.27 -5.71
C VAL A 116 10.24 13.95 -5.40
N PHE A 117 10.58 12.67 -5.26
CA PHE A 117 11.96 12.24 -4.99
C PHE A 117 12.90 12.57 -6.16
N TYR A 118 12.47 12.36 -7.40
CA TYR A 118 13.27 12.69 -8.58
C TYR A 118 13.57 14.20 -8.68
N ASP A 119 12.58 15.05 -8.44
CA ASP A 119 12.76 16.51 -8.44
C ASP A 119 13.80 16.96 -7.40
N ARG A 120 13.83 16.24 -6.28
CA ARG A 120 14.73 16.44 -5.13
C ARG A 120 16.08 15.72 -5.24
N GLY A 121 16.40 15.20 -6.43
CA GLY A 121 17.75 14.73 -6.74
C GLY A 121 17.99 13.25 -6.49
N TYR A 122 16.95 12.45 -6.25
CA TYR A 122 17.08 11.00 -6.14
C TYR A 122 16.99 10.32 -7.52
N ASN A 123 17.72 9.22 -7.69
CA ASN A 123 17.28 8.15 -8.59
C ASN A 123 16.05 7.47 -7.97
N VAL A 124 15.13 6.99 -8.80
CA VAL A 124 13.93 6.30 -8.32
C VAL A 124 13.69 5.02 -9.08
N ILE A 125 13.36 3.94 -8.36
CA ILE A 125 12.80 2.71 -8.91
C ILE A 125 11.43 2.49 -8.25
N ALA A 126 10.36 2.48 -9.02
CA ALA A 126 9.00 2.27 -8.52
C ALA A 126 8.45 0.92 -8.98
N LEU A 127 7.89 0.16 -8.04
CA LEU A 127 7.35 -1.19 -8.25
C LEU A 127 5.86 -1.25 -7.90
N SER A 128 5.13 -2.08 -8.64
CA SER A 128 3.71 -2.37 -8.39
C SER A 128 3.57 -3.28 -7.16
N SER A 129 2.44 -3.19 -6.46
CA SER A 129 2.15 -4.04 -5.30
C SER A 129 2.08 -5.53 -5.66
N PRO A 130 2.42 -6.45 -4.73
CA PRO A 130 2.28 -7.89 -4.95
C PRO A 130 0.82 -8.35 -5.07
N THR A 131 -0.14 -7.48 -4.81
CA THR A 131 -1.58 -7.74 -4.95
C THR A 131 -2.13 -7.36 -6.33
N THR A 132 -1.27 -6.93 -7.25
CA THR A 132 -1.67 -6.59 -8.62
C THR A 132 -1.61 -7.81 -9.53
N MET A 133 -2.52 -7.89 -10.50
CA MET A 133 -2.55 -9.00 -11.47
C MET A 133 -1.21 -9.22 -12.19
N PRO A 134 -0.48 -8.18 -12.69
CA PRO A 134 0.87 -8.36 -13.24
C PRO A 134 1.83 -9.12 -12.31
N TYR A 135 1.82 -8.81 -11.02
CA TYR A 135 2.67 -9.50 -10.06
C TYR A 135 2.17 -10.92 -9.77
N ILE A 136 0.89 -11.08 -9.41
CA ILE A 136 0.28 -12.37 -9.06
C ILE A 136 0.49 -13.38 -10.19
N VAL A 137 0.28 -12.94 -11.43
CA VAL A 137 0.33 -13.78 -12.62
C VAL A 137 1.75 -14.09 -13.06
N SER A 138 2.67 -13.12 -13.03
CA SER A 138 4.00 -13.33 -13.62
C SER A 138 5.10 -13.62 -12.61
N GLN A 139 5.00 -13.13 -11.36
CA GLN A 139 6.09 -13.18 -10.37
C GLN A 139 5.76 -13.97 -9.11
N SER A 140 4.51 -13.97 -8.62
CA SER A 140 4.21 -14.69 -7.37
C SER A 140 4.55 -16.18 -7.49
N LYS A 141 5.30 -16.68 -6.49
CA LYS A 141 5.66 -18.08 -6.35
C LYS A 141 4.55 -18.92 -5.70
N ASN A 142 3.42 -18.29 -5.37
CA ASN A 142 2.20 -18.94 -4.90
C ASN A 142 1.19 -19.02 -6.04
N ASN A 143 0.31 -20.02 -5.99
CA ASN A 143 -0.91 -20.01 -6.80
C ASN A 143 -1.87 -18.96 -6.21
N TYR A 144 -2.19 -19.09 -4.92
CA TYR A 144 -2.92 -18.09 -4.14
C TYR A 144 -1.92 -17.10 -3.53
N ALA A 145 -1.80 -15.92 -4.12
CA ALA A 145 -0.85 -14.89 -3.70
C ALA A 145 -1.24 -14.23 -2.37
N GLY A 146 -0.34 -13.42 -1.81
CA GLY A 146 -0.64 -12.53 -0.70
C GLY A 146 -0.15 -13.01 0.66
N TYR A 147 0.57 -14.13 0.72
CA TYR A 147 1.29 -14.48 1.95
C TYR A 147 2.49 -13.55 2.14
N ILE A 148 2.33 -12.56 3.02
CA ILE A 148 3.22 -11.39 3.07
C ILE A 148 4.69 -11.75 3.28
N LYS A 149 5.00 -12.83 4.00
CA LYS A 149 6.35 -13.37 4.17
C LYS A 149 6.98 -13.78 2.83
N ASP A 150 6.27 -14.57 2.05
CA ASP A 150 6.73 -15.05 0.73
C ASP A 150 6.82 -13.89 -0.26
N GLU A 151 5.77 -13.07 -0.32
CA GLU A 151 5.72 -11.96 -1.29
C GLU A 151 6.79 -10.91 -0.99
N SER A 152 7.07 -10.61 0.29
CA SER A 152 8.15 -9.67 0.66
C SER A 152 9.54 -10.24 0.38
N THR A 153 9.74 -11.54 0.61
CA THR A 153 10.99 -12.22 0.24
C THR A 153 11.22 -12.18 -1.27
N HIS A 154 10.18 -12.43 -2.07
CA HIS A 154 10.31 -12.38 -3.52
C HIS A 154 10.45 -10.94 -4.05
N MET A 155 9.72 -9.98 -3.48
CA MET A 155 9.90 -8.56 -3.80
C MET A 155 11.34 -8.10 -3.54
N TYR A 156 11.97 -8.53 -2.44
CA TYR A 156 13.38 -8.25 -2.17
C TYR A 156 14.30 -8.74 -3.30
N GLU A 157 14.08 -9.96 -3.82
CA GLU A 157 14.85 -10.51 -4.95
C GLU A 157 14.68 -9.68 -6.23
N LEU A 158 13.44 -9.29 -6.55
CA LEU A 158 13.14 -8.47 -7.72
C LEU A 158 13.77 -7.08 -7.62
N ILE A 159 13.68 -6.45 -6.46
CA ILE A 159 14.30 -5.15 -6.20
C ILE A 159 15.82 -5.26 -6.34
N ALA A 160 16.44 -6.27 -5.73
CA ALA A 160 17.88 -6.48 -5.86
C ALA A 160 18.30 -6.67 -7.33
N ALA A 161 17.53 -7.43 -8.12
CA ALA A 161 17.78 -7.60 -9.54
C ALA A 161 17.60 -6.29 -10.34
N ALA A 162 16.56 -5.50 -10.04
CA ALA A 162 16.34 -4.20 -10.67
C ALA A 162 17.50 -3.24 -10.36
N VAL A 163 17.89 -3.11 -9.09
CA VAL A 163 18.99 -2.24 -8.66
C VAL A 163 20.31 -2.64 -9.33
N LEU A 164 20.62 -3.94 -9.35
CA LEU A 164 21.82 -4.45 -10.01
C LEU A 164 21.84 -4.11 -11.50
N LYS A 165 20.71 -4.33 -12.18
CA LYS A 165 20.56 -4.03 -13.61
C LYS A 165 20.70 -2.55 -13.91
N GLU A 166 20.05 -1.67 -13.13
CA GLU A 166 20.15 -0.24 -13.38
C GLU A 166 21.55 0.30 -13.08
N LYS A 167 22.25 -0.23 -12.07
CA LYS A 167 23.68 0.09 -11.83
C LYS A 167 24.56 -0.33 -13.01
N ALA A 168 24.33 -1.52 -13.57
CA ALA A 168 25.04 -1.99 -14.76
C ALA A 168 24.73 -1.13 -16.01
N ASP A 169 23.50 -0.62 -16.11
CA ASP A 169 23.07 0.33 -17.16
C ASP A 169 23.57 1.78 -16.90
N GLY A 170 24.43 2.01 -15.90
CA GLY A 170 25.10 3.28 -15.63
C GLY A 170 24.46 4.17 -14.55
N MET A 171 23.44 3.68 -13.82
CA MET A 171 22.89 4.40 -12.67
C MET A 171 23.92 4.47 -11.54
N LYS A 172 24.30 5.70 -11.16
CA LYS A 172 25.24 5.95 -10.07
C LYS A 172 24.48 6.21 -8.77
N VAL A 173 24.73 5.39 -7.76
CA VAL A 173 23.98 5.39 -6.49
C VAL A 173 24.92 5.69 -5.32
N THR A 174 24.63 6.74 -4.54
CA THR A 174 25.43 7.12 -3.35
C THR A 174 24.98 6.44 -2.07
N LYS A 175 23.66 6.31 -1.88
CA LYS A 175 22.98 5.62 -0.78
C LYS A 175 21.64 5.08 -1.25
N THR A 176 21.07 4.10 -0.56
CA THR A 176 19.79 3.49 -0.94
C THR A 176 18.78 3.56 0.19
N HIS A 177 17.57 3.99 -0.12
CA HIS A 177 16.42 3.98 0.77
C HIS A 177 15.26 3.24 0.10
N ILE A 178 14.35 2.72 0.91
CA ILE A 178 13.10 2.10 0.45
C ILE A 178 11.92 2.79 1.11
N GLY A 179 10.78 2.81 0.45
CA GLY A 179 9.55 3.26 1.07
C GLY A 179 8.33 2.89 0.27
N GLY A 180 7.18 3.17 0.83
CA GLY A 180 5.90 2.87 0.21
C GLY A 180 4.75 3.37 1.05
N TYR A 181 3.55 3.26 0.50
CA TYR A 181 2.31 3.61 1.19
C TYR A 181 1.45 2.38 1.43
N SER A 182 0.65 2.39 2.50
CA SER A 182 -0.25 1.29 2.85
C SER A 182 0.54 -0.03 2.95
N LEU A 183 0.08 -1.09 2.27
CA LEU A 183 0.81 -2.37 2.16
C LEU A 183 2.28 -2.20 1.71
N GLY A 184 2.58 -1.26 0.82
CA GLY A 184 3.95 -1.01 0.37
C GLY A 184 4.84 -0.42 1.46
N GLY A 185 4.28 0.34 2.40
CA GLY A 185 4.96 0.81 3.59
C GLY A 185 5.32 -0.34 4.53
N PHE A 186 4.36 -1.24 4.77
CA PHE A 186 4.56 -2.47 5.56
C PHE A 186 5.68 -3.33 4.94
N GLN A 187 5.62 -3.57 3.63
CA GLN A 187 6.64 -4.36 2.93
C GLN A 187 8.02 -3.69 2.93
N SER A 188 8.08 -2.36 2.89
CA SER A 188 9.35 -1.63 2.92
C SER A 188 10.15 -1.91 4.19
N LEU A 189 9.47 -2.04 5.34
CA LEU A 189 10.09 -2.46 6.60
C LEU A 189 10.63 -3.88 6.51
N LEU A 190 9.80 -4.84 6.07
CA LEU A 190 10.20 -6.24 5.97
C LEU A 190 11.38 -6.42 5.00
N ILE A 191 11.38 -5.68 3.90
CA ILE A 191 12.46 -5.71 2.90
C ILE A 191 13.74 -5.11 3.48
N GLN A 192 13.66 -4.04 4.27
CA GLN A 192 14.81 -3.50 4.99
C GLN A 192 15.35 -4.53 6.01
N GLU A 193 14.47 -5.23 6.74
CA GLU A 193 14.86 -6.29 7.66
C GLU A 193 15.60 -7.42 6.93
N LEU A 194 15.07 -7.89 5.81
CA LEU A 194 15.73 -8.89 4.96
C LEU A 194 17.08 -8.40 4.44
N ASP A 195 17.19 -7.14 4.02
CA ASP A 195 18.44 -6.59 3.51
C ASP A 195 19.49 -6.38 4.62
N SER A 196 19.09 -6.12 5.86
CA SER A 196 20.04 -6.04 6.99
C SER A 196 20.81 -7.35 7.21
N LYS A 197 20.17 -8.48 6.89
CA LYS A 197 20.72 -9.84 7.00
C LYS A 197 21.49 -10.23 5.72
N ASN A 198 20.93 -9.94 4.54
CA ASN A 198 21.42 -10.43 3.25
C ASN A 198 22.35 -9.45 2.49
N LYS A 199 22.21 -8.14 2.74
CA LYS A 199 23.04 -7.04 2.24
C LYS A 199 23.22 -6.98 0.71
N LYS A 200 22.21 -7.39 -0.07
CA LYS A 200 22.26 -7.34 -1.54
C LYS A 200 22.00 -5.94 -2.10
N ILE A 201 21.23 -5.11 -1.39
CA ILE A 201 20.80 -3.79 -1.86
C ILE A 201 21.57 -2.67 -1.16
N GLY A 202 21.76 -2.78 0.17
CA GLY A 202 22.35 -1.74 1.01
C GLY A 202 21.34 -0.68 1.42
N ILE A 203 20.16 -1.09 1.87
CA ILE A 203 19.07 -0.20 2.31
C ILE A 203 19.43 0.42 3.67
N GLU A 204 19.58 1.73 3.70
CA GLU A 204 19.88 2.48 4.92
C GLU A 204 18.63 2.85 5.72
N LYS A 205 17.56 3.29 5.03
CA LYS A 205 16.33 3.78 5.65
C LYS A 205 15.08 3.21 4.99
N SER A 206 14.03 3.02 5.77
CA SER A 206 12.67 2.74 5.30
C SER A 206 11.73 3.91 5.58
N LEU A 207 10.86 4.23 4.63
CA LEU A 207 9.79 5.23 4.74
C LEU A 207 8.43 4.52 4.65
N MET A 208 7.72 4.46 5.76
CA MET A 208 6.41 3.84 5.92
C MET A 208 5.34 4.93 5.94
N LEU A 209 4.52 5.00 4.89
CA LEU A 209 3.46 6.01 4.76
C LEU A 209 2.09 5.39 4.93
N ASN A 210 1.29 5.86 5.89
CA ASN A 210 -0.05 5.31 6.17
C ASN A 210 -0.03 3.76 6.19
N SER A 211 1.03 3.19 6.76
CA SER A 211 1.19 1.73 6.79
C SER A 211 0.25 1.16 7.84
N PRO A 212 -0.49 0.06 7.57
CA PRO A 212 -1.18 -0.64 8.63
C PRO A 212 -0.17 -1.25 9.61
N VAL A 213 -0.59 -1.45 10.86
CA VAL A 213 0.16 -2.26 11.84
C VAL A 213 -0.16 -3.74 11.67
N SER A 214 -1.43 -4.08 11.49
CA SER A 214 -1.91 -5.42 11.16
C SER A 214 -2.68 -5.38 9.85
N ILE A 215 -2.20 -6.11 8.83
CA ILE A 215 -2.88 -6.18 7.53
C ILE A 215 -4.26 -6.81 7.68
N LEU A 216 -4.38 -7.86 8.49
CA LEU A 216 -5.66 -8.56 8.70
C LEU A 216 -6.70 -7.67 9.40
N THR A 217 -6.27 -6.89 10.40
CA THR A 217 -7.13 -5.91 11.07
C THR A 217 -7.59 -4.82 10.10
N ALA A 218 -6.66 -4.28 9.30
CA ALA A 218 -6.98 -3.27 8.29
C ALA A 218 -8.00 -3.79 7.26
N THR A 219 -7.83 -5.03 6.78
CA THR A 219 -8.78 -5.63 5.85
C THR A 219 -10.14 -5.89 6.47
N GLN A 220 -10.21 -6.28 7.74
CA GLN A 220 -11.49 -6.46 8.46
C GLN A 220 -12.26 -5.14 8.58
N LYS A 221 -11.57 -4.02 8.84
CA LYS A 221 -12.21 -2.68 8.84
C LYS A 221 -12.78 -2.31 7.47
N LEU A 222 -12.03 -2.61 6.40
CA LEU A 222 -12.48 -2.34 5.03
C LEU A 222 -13.68 -3.22 4.64
N ASP A 223 -13.68 -4.47 5.05
CA ASP A 223 -14.80 -5.38 4.86
C ASP A 223 -16.03 -4.94 5.68
N SER A 224 -15.83 -4.36 6.88
CA SER A 224 -16.94 -3.91 7.74
C SER A 224 -17.74 -2.77 7.12
N TYR A 225 -17.12 -1.90 6.31
CA TYR A 225 -17.84 -0.85 5.58
C TYR A 225 -18.96 -1.37 4.69
N LEU A 226 -18.81 -2.57 4.11
CA LEU A 226 -19.88 -3.18 3.32
C LEU A 226 -21.01 -3.67 4.22
N VAL A 227 -20.65 -4.38 5.28
CA VAL A 227 -21.59 -5.01 6.22
C VAL A 227 -22.40 -3.96 6.99
N GLU A 228 -21.75 -2.90 7.45
CA GLU A 228 -22.35 -1.77 8.16
C GLU A 228 -23.33 -0.98 7.29
N ASN A 229 -23.07 -0.94 5.97
CA ASN A 229 -23.93 -0.30 4.98
C ASN A 229 -24.91 -1.28 4.30
N GLY A 230 -25.12 -2.47 4.87
CA GLY A 230 -26.16 -3.41 4.44
C GLY A 230 -25.82 -4.26 3.20
N ILE A 231 -24.55 -4.30 2.79
CA ILE A 231 -24.06 -5.08 1.65
C ILE A 231 -23.45 -6.38 2.16
N TYR A 232 -24.28 -7.43 2.20
CA TYR A 232 -23.89 -8.76 2.66
C TYR A 232 -23.60 -9.74 1.52
N ASN A 233 -24.09 -9.46 0.32
CA ASN A 233 -24.03 -10.36 -0.83
C ASN A 233 -24.14 -9.56 -2.16
N ALA A 234 -24.10 -10.28 -3.28
CA ALA A 234 -24.22 -9.69 -4.61
C ALA A 234 -25.54 -8.91 -4.82
N GLU A 235 -26.66 -9.35 -4.24
CA GLU A 235 -27.95 -8.65 -4.34
C GLU A 235 -27.92 -7.30 -3.61
N GLY A 236 -27.31 -7.23 -2.42
CA GLY A 236 -27.11 -5.98 -1.69
C GLY A 236 -26.24 -4.98 -2.46
N LEU A 237 -25.20 -5.49 -3.13
CA LEU A 237 -24.36 -4.68 -4.02
C LEU A 237 -25.13 -4.18 -5.24
N GLU A 238 -25.92 -5.05 -5.89
CA GLU A 238 -26.76 -4.68 -7.03
C GLU A 238 -27.72 -3.55 -6.65
N LYS A 239 -28.41 -3.65 -5.51
CA LYS A 239 -29.28 -2.58 -4.99
C LYS A 239 -28.53 -1.27 -4.72
N PHE A 240 -27.31 -1.34 -4.18
CA PHE A 240 -26.48 -0.16 -3.97
C PHE A 240 -26.14 0.52 -5.30
N LEU A 241 -25.67 -0.25 -6.28
CA LEU A 241 -25.34 0.27 -7.61
C LEU A 241 -26.57 0.84 -8.30
N ASP A 242 -27.70 0.14 -8.26
CA ASP A 242 -28.98 0.60 -8.82
C ASP A 242 -29.44 1.91 -8.18
N ASN A 243 -29.19 2.12 -6.90
CA ASN A 243 -29.48 3.40 -6.24
C ASN A 243 -28.56 4.52 -6.75
N ILE A 244 -27.26 4.27 -6.91
CA ILE A 244 -26.30 5.24 -7.47
C ILE A 244 -26.64 5.58 -8.92
N PHE A 245 -26.89 4.56 -9.75
CA PHE A 245 -27.30 4.74 -11.14
C PHE A 245 -28.70 5.33 -11.28
N GLY A 246 -29.62 4.98 -10.37
CA GLY A 246 -30.96 5.56 -10.33
C GLY A 246 -30.92 7.07 -10.14
N LYS A 247 -30.02 7.58 -9.30
CA LYS A 247 -29.77 9.03 -9.16
C LYS A 247 -29.26 9.67 -10.47
N LEU A 248 -28.50 8.94 -11.28
CA LEU A 248 -28.00 9.42 -12.58
C LEU A 248 -29.06 9.42 -13.68
N VAL A 249 -29.98 8.45 -13.65
CA VAL A 249 -30.91 8.18 -14.74
C VAL A 249 -32.27 8.84 -14.52
N TYR A 250 -32.73 8.92 -13.26
CA TYR A 250 -34.11 9.33 -12.92
C TYR A 250 -34.21 10.66 -12.19
N ASP A 251 -33.09 11.28 -11.77
CA ASP A 251 -33.14 12.64 -11.24
C ASP A 251 -33.17 13.64 -12.40
N GLU A 252 -34.34 14.21 -12.69
CA GLU A 252 -34.55 15.20 -13.77
C GLU A 252 -33.69 16.47 -13.63
N LYS A 253 -32.98 16.64 -12.50
CA LYS A 253 -32.05 17.75 -12.25
C LYS A 253 -30.60 17.43 -12.59
N ILE A 254 -30.27 16.17 -12.91
CA ILE A 254 -28.91 15.72 -13.21
C ILE A 254 -28.92 15.13 -14.63
N GLU A 255 -28.40 15.85 -15.62
CA GLU A 255 -28.17 15.24 -16.92
C GLU A 255 -26.89 14.39 -16.88
N LEU A 256 -26.86 13.26 -17.59
CA LEU A 256 -25.64 12.42 -17.65
C LEU A 256 -24.44 13.18 -18.21
N SER A 257 -24.69 14.16 -19.09
CA SER A 257 -23.70 15.12 -19.62
C SER A 257 -23.16 16.09 -18.57
N ASP A 258 -23.87 16.29 -17.47
CA ASP A 258 -23.43 17.15 -16.38
C ASP A 258 -22.39 16.45 -15.49
N VAL A 259 -22.33 15.13 -15.48
CA VAL A 259 -21.39 14.39 -14.63
C VAL A 259 -20.09 14.13 -15.38
N ASP A 260 -19.09 14.95 -15.11
CA ASP A 260 -17.72 14.67 -15.54
C ASP A 260 -17.08 13.62 -14.63
N PHE A 261 -17.11 12.36 -15.06
CA PHE A 261 -16.46 11.26 -14.33
C PHE A 261 -14.92 11.34 -14.33
N THR A 262 -14.32 12.25 -15.10
CA THR A 262 -12.88 12.54 -15.01
C THR A 262 -12.56 13.54 -13.89
N ASP A 263 -13.55 14.31 -13.43
CA ASP A 263 -13.50 15.12 -12.21
C ASP A 263 -14.39 14.53 -11.11
N ILE A 264 -13.79 13.64 -10.31
CA ILE A 264 -14.45 12.96 -9.19
C ILE A 264 -15.12 13.96 -8.22
N ARG A 265 -14.61 15.19 -8.04
CA ARG A 265 -15.22 16.19 -7.15
C ARG A 265 -16.54 16.69 -7.68
N SER A 266 -16.57 17.03 -8.97
CA SER A 266 -17.79 17.42 -9.67
C SER A 266 -18.81 16.29 -9.62
N ALA A 267 -18.39 15.05 -9.91
CA ALA A 267 -19.25 13.88 -9.86
C ALA A 267 -19.82 13.63 -8.45
N VAL A 268 -18.99 13.65 -7.41
CA VAL A 268 -19.41 13.50 -6.01
C VAL A 268 -20.46 14.53 -5.61
N SER A 269 -20.20 15.80 -5.92
CA SER A 269 -21.11 16.89 -5.55
C SER A 269 -22.45 16.77 -6.28
N LYS A 270 -22.43 16.40 -7.56
CA LYS A 270 -23.66 16.26 -8.37
C LYS A 270 -24.47 15.05 -7.95
N LEU A 271 -23.83 13.92 -7.67
CA LEU A 271 -24.47 12.68 -7.22
C LEU A 271 -24.96 12.72 -5.76
N GLN A 272 -24.63 13.79 -5.03
CA GLN A 272 -24.94 13.95 -3.61
C GLN A 272 -24.53 12.71 -2.81
N LEU A 273 -23.31 12.21 -3.07
CA LEU A 273 -22.76 11.06 -2.36
C LEU A 273 -22.51 11.42 -0.90
N LYS A 274 -22.89 10.51 -0.01
CA LYS A 274 -22.71 10.62 1.44
C LYS A 274 -21.49 9.81 1.88
N ASP A 275 -21.07 10.00 3.13
CA ASP A 275 -19.96 9.23 3.72
C ASP A 275 -20.17 7.72 3.61
N SER A 276 -21.39 7.24 3.85
CA SER A 276 -21.79 5.84 3.64
C SER A 276 -21.54 5.33 2.22
N ASP A 277 -21.75 6.18 1.21
CA ASP A 277 -21.49 5.80 -0.19
C ASP A 277 -19.98 5.63 -0.43
N PHE A 278 -19.16 6.47 0.21
CA PHE A 278 -17.69 6.36 0.13
C PHE A 278 -17.13 5.18 0.90
N GLU A 279 -17.70 4.85 2.06
CA GLU A 279 -17.38 3.64 2.81
C GLU A 279 -17.63 2.41 1.94
N VAL A 280 -18.81 2.32 1.32
CA VAL A 280 -19.16 1.23 0.40
C VAL A 280 -18.20 1.15 -0.78
N LEU A 281 -17.96 2.27 -1.48
CA LEU A 281 -17.05 2.29 -2.64
C LEU A 281 -15.63 1.88 -2.25
N THR A 282 -15.18 2.30 -1.06
CA THR A 282 -13.88 1.91 -0.51
C THR A 282 -13.86 0.40 -0.23
N GLY A 283 -14.84 -0.14 0.48
CA GLY A 283 -14.94 -1.58 0.74
C GLY A 283 -14.99 -2.42 -0.55
N LEU A 284 -15.74 -1.96 -1.56
CA LEU A 284 -15.85 -2.63 -2.86
C LEU A 284 -14.54 -2.66 -3.64
N LEU A 285 -13.75 -1.58 -3.59
CA LEU A 285 -12.43 -1.56 -4.22
C LEU A 285 -11.53 -2.65 -3.63
N PHE A 286 -11.58 -2.86 -2.32
CA PHE A 286 -10.82 -3.93 -1.69
C PHE A 286 -11.38 -5.32 -1.99
N ARG A 287 -12.70 -5.51 -2.07
CA ARG A 287 -13.31 -6.75 -2.59
C ARG A 287 -12.89 -7.07 -4.00
N PHE A 288 -12.70 -6.07 -4.84
CA PHE A 288 -12.17 -6.28 -6.19
C PHE A 288 -10.74 -6.86 -6.17
N TYR A 289 -9.91 -6.48 -5.20
CA TYR A 289 -8.57 -7.04 -5.05
C TYR A 289 -8.60 -8.48 -4.53
N SER A 290 -9.43 -8.80 -3.53
CA SER A 290 -9.60 -10.19 -3.06
C SER A 290 -10.20 -11.09 -4.15
N ALA A 291 -11.13 -10.58 -4.96
CA ALA A 291 -11.70 -11.28 -6.11
C ALA A 291 -10.62 -11.63 -7.15
N ASN A 292 -9.74 -10.68 -7.49
CA ASN A 292 -8.62 -10.93 -8.41
C ASN A 292 -7.64 -11.99 -7.88
N MET A 293 -7.31 -11.93 -6.59
CA MET A 293 -6.42 -12.90 -5.95
C MET A 293 -7.05 -14.30 -5.91
N THR A 294 -8.34 -14.39 -5.57
CA THR A 294 -9.12 -15.63 -5.61
C THR A 294 -9.14 -16.21 -7.01
N PHE A 295 -9.56 -15.42 -8.00
CA PHE A 295 -9.66 -15.84 -9.40
C PHE A 295 -8.33 -16.32 -9.95
N ALA A 296 -7.26 -15.55 -9.79
CA ALA A 296 -5.94 -15.96 -10.24
C ALA A 296 -5.50 -17.28 -9.58
N GLY A 297 -5.69 -17.42 -8.27
CA GLY A 297 -5.32 -18.63 -7.54
C GLY A 297 -6.12 -19.86 -7.95
N GLU A 298 -7.42 -19.73 -8.20
CA GLU A 298 -8.26 -20.80 -8.74
C GLU A 298 -7.81 -21.21 -10.14
N VAL A 299 -7.56 -20.23 -11.03
CA VAL A 299 -7.09 -20.48 -12.40
C VAL A 299 -5.73 -21.18 -12.42
N PHE A 300 -4.79 -20.79 -11.55
CA PHE A 300 -3.48 -21.46 -11.44
C PHE A 300 -3.58 -22.85 -10.80
N SER A 301 -4.52 -23.07 -9.89
CA SER A 301 -4.70 -24.35 -9.21
C SER A 301 -5.54 -25.34 -10.01
N GLY A 302 -6.38 -24.87 -10.94
CA GLY A 302 -7.17 -25.70 -11.84
C GLY A 302 -8.03 -26.72 -11.08
N LYS A 303 -7.77 -28.01 -11.29
CA LYS A 303 -8.52 -29.09 -10.61
C LYS A 303 -8.23 -29.20 -9.10
N ASP A 304 -7.10 -28.63 -8.65
CA ASP A 304 -6.66 -28.63 -7.25
C ASP A 304 -7.02 -27.32 -6.52
N ALA A 305 -7.83 -26.46 -7.15
CA ALA A 305 -8.35 -25.24 -6.55
C ALA A 305 -9.20 -25.54 -5.30
N VAL A 306 -9.33 -24.53 -4.43
CA VAL A 306 -10.17 -24.62 -3.23
C VAL A 306 -11.65 -24.77 -3.61
N GLY A 307 -12.06 -24.22 -4.76
CA GLY A 307 -13.43 -24.31 -5.27
C GLY A 307 -14.34 -23.27 -4.66
N ARG A 308 -13.85 -22.02 -4.55
CA ARG A 308 -14.63 -20.88 -4.07
C ARG A 308 -15.36 -20.15 -5.19
N LEU A 309 -14.92 -20.31 -6.44
CA LEU A 309 -15.60 -19.81 -7.63
C LEU A 309 -16.20 -21.00 -8.41
N SER A 310 -16.89 -20.69 -9.51
CA SER A 310 -17.62 -21.63 -10.34
C SER A 310 -16.82 -22.90 -10.68
N ASP A 311 -17.53 -24.00 -10.96
CA ASP A 311 -16.96 -25.35 -11.21
C ASP A 311 -16.03 -25.46 -12.42
N LYS A 312 -15.67 -24.34 -13.07
CA LYS A 312 -14.86 -24.30 -14.27
C LYS A 312 -13.38 -24.55 -13.98
N LYS A 313 -12.95 -25.79 -14.25
CA LYS A 313 -11.57 -26.26 -13.98
C LYS A 313 -10.53 -25.89 -15.05
N ALA A 314 -10.95 -25.29 -16.16
CA ALA A 314 -10.07 -24.89 -17.26
C ALA A 314 -10.66 -23.70 -18.03
N TYR A 315 -9.80 -22.71 -18.32
CA TYR A 315 -10.17 -21.47 -18.99
C TYR A 315 -9.48 -21.36 -20.35
N LYS A 316 -10.24 -21.07 -21.40
CA LYS A 316 -9.71 -20.65 -22.69
C LYS A 316 -9.50 -19.13 -22.71
N ARG A 317 -8.76 -18.66 -23.71
CA ARG A 317 -8.36 -17.26 -23.88
C ARG A 317 -9.50 -16.23 -23.84
N PHE A 318 -10.69 -16.60 -24.30
CA PHE A 318 -11.84 -15.71 -24.51
C PHE A 318 -13.09 -16.17 -23.76
N ASP A 319 -12.90 -17.05 -22.77
CA ASP A 319 -14.01 -17.46 -21.94
C ASP A 319 -14.51 -16.25 -21.13
N SER A 320 -15.84 -16.16 -20.99
CA SER A 320 -16.42 -15.22 -20.02
C SER A 320 -16.00 -15.62 -18.61
N VAL A 321 -15.69 -14.62 -17.80
CA VAL A 321 -15.35 -14.74 -16.37
C VAL A 321 -16.34 -13.96 -15.49
N THR A 322 -17.54 -13.70 -16.02
CA THR A 322 -18.53 -12.82 -15.37
C THR A 322 -19.11 -13.44 -14.11
N GLU A 323 -19.32 -14.75 -14.11
CA GLU A 323 -19.85 -15.49 -12.95
C GLU A 323 -18.80 -15.54 -11.84
N GLU A 324 -17.57 -15.91 -12.19
CA GLU A 324 -16.42 -15.95 -11.28
C GLU A 324 -16.12 -14.58 -10.69
N PHE A 325 -16.32 -13.50 -11.47
CA PHE A 325 -16.19 -12.15 -10.97
C PHE A 325 -17.25 -11.83 -9.91
N ARG A 326 -18.52 -12.18 -10.16
CA ARG A 326 -19.63 -11.96 -9.20
C ARG A 326 -19.43 -12.75 -7.92
N GLU A 327 -19.04 -14.01 -8.04
CA GLU A 327 -18.72 -14.88 -6.90
C GLU A 327 -17.49 -14.35 -6.14
N GLY A 328 -16.45 -13.93 -6.85
CA GLY A 328 -15.24 -13.37 -6.26
C GLY A 328 -15.50 -12.13 -5.41
N LEU A 329 -16.44 -11.27 -5.80
CA LEU A 329 -16.83 -10.10 -4.99
C LEU A 329 -17.46 -10.49 -3.65
N SER A 330 -18.06 -11.69 -3.54
CA SER A 330 -18.59 -12.21 -2.28
C SER A 330 -17.51 -12.68 -1.31
N VAL A 331 -16.27 -12.87 -1.77
CA VAL A 331 -15.14 -13.32 -0.94
C VAL A 331 -14.47 -12.12 -0.26
N SER A 332 -14.62 -12.04 1.06
CA SER A 332 -13.92 -11.05 1.90
C SER A 332 -12.42 -11.30 1.95
N PHE A 333 -11.65 -10.31 2.39
CA PHE A 333 -10.23 -10.54 2.66
C PHE A 333 -10.03 -11.47 3.86
N ASP A 334 -10.93 -11.45 4.84
CA ASP A 334 -10.91 -12.37 5.98
C ASP A 334 -11.11 -13.82 5.52
N GLU A 335 -12.14 -14.08 4.70
CA GLU A 335 -12.40 -15.39 4.10
C GLU A 335 -11.27 -15.83 3.17
N TYR A 336 -10.78 -14.93 2.31
CA TYR A 336 -9.62 -15.21 1.45
C TYR A 336 -8.42 -15.67 2.30
N SER A 337 -8.13 -14.94 3.38
CA SER A 337 -6.96 -15.22 4.21
C SER A 337 -7.11 -16.54 4.97
N LYS A 338 -8.25 -16.78 5.62
CA LYS A 338 -8.45 -17.91 6.55
C LYS A 338 -8.91 -19.19 5.86
N GLU A 339 -9.69 -19.08 4.79
CA GLU A 339 -10.35 -20.22 4.15
C GLU A 339 -9.73 -20.61 2.81
N ILE A 340 -8.95 -19.73 2.19
CA ILE A 340 -8.28 -20.00 0.91
C ILE A 340 -6.76 -20.05 1.10
N LEU A 341 -6.15 -18.93 1.49
CA LEU A 341 -4.70 -18.78 1.56
C LEU A 341 -4.09 -19.66 2.66
N TYR A 342 -4.60 -19.60 3.89
CA TYR A 342 -4.06 -20.40 5.00
C TYR A 342 -4.11 -21.91 4.73
N PRO A 343 -5.25 -22.52 4.32
CA PRO A 343 -5.30 -23.94 4.00
C PRO A 343 -4.41 -24.32 2.81
N TYR A 344 -4.34 -23.47 1.78
CA TYR A 344 -3.43 -23.67 0.64
C TYR A 344 -1.97 -23.73 1.08
N LEU A 345 -1.52 -22.74 1.88
CA LEU A 345 -0.15 -22.68 2.38
C LEU A 345 0.18 -23.89 3.24
N LYS A 346 -0.72 -24.25 4.17
CA LYS A 346 -0.53 -25.38 5.06
C LYS A 346 -0.40 -26.69 4.29
N LYS A 347 -1.27 -26.93 3.31
CA LYS A 347 -1.27 -28.15 2.49
C LYS A 347 -0.03 -28.26 1.59
N ASN A 348 0.42 -27.15 1.00
CA ASN A 348 1.36 -27.21 -0.13
C ASN A 348 2.78 -26.70 0.18
N LYS A 349 2.97 -25.88 1.22
CA LYS A 349 4.26 -25.24 1.51
C LYS A 349 4.73 -25.39 2.96
N TYR A 350 3.82 -25.23 3.91
CA TYR A 350 4.15 -25.15 5.33
C TYR A 350 3.23 -26.07 6.16
N PRO A 351 3.44 -27.41 6.14
CA PRO A 351 2.59 -28.37 6.87
C PRO A 351 2.39 -28.02 8.35
N ASP A 352 3.43 -27.49 8.99
CA ASP A 352 3.43 -27.14 10.41
C ASP A 352 2.90 -25.73 10.72
N LEU A 353 2.48 -24.96 9.71
CA LEU A 353 1.97 -23.59 9.90
C LEU A 353 0.73 -23.59 10.79
N THR A 354 0.83 -22.91 11.93
CA THR A 354 -0.31 -22.68 12.82
C THR A 354 -1.03 -21.39 12.42
N MET A 355 -2.32 -21.28 12.79
CA MET A 355 -3.07 -20.04 12.54
C MET A 355 -2.44 -18.85 13.29
N GLU A 356 -1.92 -19.07 14.50
CA GLU A 356 -1.21 -18.05 15.26
C GLU A 356 0.04 -17.54 14.52
N GLN A 357 0.86 -18.45 13.98
CA GLN A 357 2.02 -18.07 13.17
C GLN A 357 1.57 -17.32 11.92
N PHE A 358 0.56 -17.83 11.21
CA PHE A 358 0.03 -17.19 10.01
C PHE A 358 -0.41 -15.75 10.30
N ILE A 359 -1.22 -15.51 11.34
CA ILE A 359 -1.68 -14.16 11.72
C ILE A 359 -0.51 -13.25 12.07
N LYS A 360 0.47 -13.75 12.85
CA LYS A 360 1.65 -12.96 13.25
C LYS A 360 2.44 -12.45 12.05
N GLU A 361 2.54 -13.23 10.96
CA GLU A 361 3.29 -12.81 9.77
C GLU A 361 2.69 -11.55 9.11
N PHE A 362 1.40 -11.25 9.33
CA PHE A 362 0.70 -10.05 8.84
C PHE A 362 0.70 -8.86 9.82
N ASP A 363 1.47 -8.93 10.91
CA ASP A 363 1.53 -7.91 11.94
C ASP A 363 2.96 -7.38 12.12
N LEU A 364 3.15 -6.05 12.11
CA LEU A 364 4.45 -5.41 12.30
C LEU A 364 5.09 -5.75 13.65
N ARG A 365 4.29 -6.11 14.66
CA ARG A 365 4.77 -6.58 15.97
C ARG A 365 5.63 -7.84 15.85
N ASN A 366 5.53 -8.59 14.75
CA ASN A 366 6.41 -9.72 14.46
C ASN A 366 7.85 -9.29 14.09
N SER A 367 8.05 -8.02 13.72
CA SER A 367 9.36 -7.40 13.46
C SER A 367 9.80 -6.48 14.61
N GLN A 368 9.24 -6.62 15.82
CA GLN A 368 9.48 -5.72 16.95
C GLN A 368 10.98 -5.52 17.26
N GLU A 369 11.73 -6.62 17.36
CA GLU A 369 13.17 -6.56 17.67
C GLU A 369 13.94 -5.76 16.60
N PHE A 370 13.58 -5.94 15.33
CA PHE A 370 14.18 -5.20 14.23
C PHE A 370 13.83 -3.70 14.31
N ILE A 371 12.57 -3.38 14.59
CA ILE A 371 12.09 -1.99 14.69
C ILE A 371 12.80 -1.26 15.83
N GLU A 372 12.85 -1.85 17.02
CA GLU A 372 13.49 -1.26 18.21
C GLU A 372 14.97 -0.98 17.95
N LYS A 373 15.68 -1.94 17.34
CA LYS A 373 17.12 -1.81 17.06
C LYS A 373 17.44 -0.79 15.96
N ASN A 374 16.55 -0.59 15.00
CA ASN A 374 16.79 0.24 13.81
C ASN A 374 15.93 1.51 13.76
N ASN A 375 15.34 1.88 14.90
CA ASN A 375 14.32 2.90 15.02
C ASN A 375 14.63 4.22 14.31
N LYS A 376 15.87 4.70 14.43
CA LYS A 376 16.35 5.94 13.79
C LYS A 376 16.18 5.92 12.25
N ASN A 377 16.32 4.74 11.66
CA ASN A 377 16.31 4.51 10.22
C ASN A 377 14.94 4.07 9.68
N ILE A 378 13.92 4.02 10.53
CA ILE A 378 12.56 3.65 10.16
C ILE A 378 11.67 4.86 10.37
N ILE A 379 11.30 5.51 9.27
CA ILE A 379 10.49 6.73 9.27
C ILE A 379 9.03 6.31 9.09
N PHE A 380 8.18 6.62 10.06
CA PHE A 380 6.76 6.30 10.01
C PHE A 380 5.91 7.58 9.94
N ILE A 381 5.28 7.85 8.80
CA ILE A 381 4.39 9.02 8.64
C ILE A 381 2.98 8.51 8.39
N THR A 382 2.04 8.93 9.24
CA THR A 382 0.63 8.52 9.12
C THR A 382 -0.29 9.65 9.53
N SER A 383 -1.56 9.50 9.21
CA SER A 383 -2.63 10.29 9.80
C SER A 383 -3.19 9.59 11.03
N LYS A 384 -3.60 10.36 12.05
CA LYS A 384 -4.27 9.85 13.25
C LYS A 384 -5.63 9.25 12.92
N ASP A 385 -6.32 9.83 11.95
CA ASP A 385 -7.62 9.42 11.44
C ASP A 385 -7.52 8.42 10.28
N ASP A 386 -6.37 7.77 10.06
CA ASP A 386 -6.23 6.75 9.02
C ASP A 386 -7.25 5.62 9.25
N ILE A 387 -8.09 5.36 8.24
CA ILE A 387 -9.17 4.39 8.33
C ILE A 387 -8.68 2.96 8.56
N LEU A 388 -7.41 2.65 8.29
CA LEU A 388 -6.86 1.30 8.42
C LEU A 388 -6.28 0.94 9.78
N ILE A 389 -6.14 1.91 10.70
CA ILE A 389 -5.54 1.67 12.01
C ILE A 389 -6.57 1.79 13.12
N THR A 390 -6.36 1.07 14.23
CA THR A 390 -7.17 1.19 15.45
C THR A 390 -6.50 2.11 16.47
N GLU A 391 -7.18 2.44 17.57
CA GLU A 391 -6.56 3.14 18.69
C GLU A 391 -5.37 2.36 19.27
N SER A 392 -5.48 1.03 19.39
CA SER A 392 -4.36 0.19 19.86
C SER A 392 -3.18 0.17 18.88
N ASP A 393 -3.44 0.32 17.58
CA ASP A 393 -2.40 0.44 16.57
C ASP A 393 -1.72 1.82 16.65
N LEU A 394 -2.48 2.89 16.89
CA LEU A 394 -1.92 4.23 17.15
C LEU A 394 -1.05 4.24 18.41
N ASP A 395 -1.49 3.61 19.49
CA ASP A 395 -0.71 3.48 20.72
C ASP A 395 0.58 2.69 20.47
N TYR A 396 0.49 1.60 19.72
CA TYR A 396 1.67 0.84 19.30
C TYR A 396 2.64 1.70 18.48
N ILE A 397 2.15 2.44 17.49
CA ILE A 397 2.98 3.33 16.67
C ILE A 397 3.66 4.37 17.57
N ASN A 398 2.90 4.98 18.48
CA ASN A 398 3.40 5.99 19.41
C ASN A 398 4.52 5.47 20.31
N ASN A 399 4.36 4.26 20.85
CA ASN A 399 5.32 3.68 21.79
C ASN A 399 6.53 3.04 21.09
N THR A 400 6.38 2.63 19.83
CA THR A 400 7.40 1.83 19.14
C THR A 400 8.27 2.66 18.21
N PHE A 401 7.71 3.53 17.37
CA PHE A 401 8.49 4.27 16.37
C PHE A 401 8.95 5.62 16.94
N GLY A 402 10.26 5.84 17.01
CA GLY A 402 10.86 7.08 17.48
C GLY A 402 10.96 8.12 16.37
N ASN A 403 11.25 7.71 15.13
CA ASN A 403 11.18 8.59 13.96
C ASN A 403 9.79 8.54 13.30
N LYS A 404 8.77 8.94 14.06
CA LYS A 404 7.37 8.99 13.59
C LYS A 404 6.87 10.41 13.44
N VAL A 405 5.91 10.61 12.53
CA VAL A 405 5.07 11.82 12.43
C VAL A 405 3.62 11.38 12.29
N ILE A 406 2.78 11.75 13.25
CA ILE A 406 1.34 11.48 13.23
C ILE A 406 0.62 12.79 12.97
N ILE A 407 0.13 12.96 11.76
CA ILE A 407 -0.62 14.14 11.31
C ILE A 407 -2.05 14.00 11.87
N PRO A 408 -2.69 15.04 12.45
CA PRO A 408 -3.99 14.89 13.10
C PRO A 408 -5.12 14.39 12.19
N TYR A 409 -5.01 14.62 10.88
CA TYR A 409 -6.01 14.31 9.87
C TYR A 409 -5.36 13.84 8.56
N GLY A 410 -6.16 13.42 7.60
CA GLY A 410 -5.72 13.12 6.25
C GLY A 410 -6.23 11.82 5.66
N GLY A 411 -6.90 11.01 6.47
CA GLY A 411 -7.40 9.69 6.09
C GLY A 411 -6.28 8.78 5.60
N HIS A 412 -6.65 7.72 4.89
CA HIS A 412 -5.69 6.80 4.30
C HIS A 412 -5.14 7.35 2.99
N THR A 413 -3.85 7.71 2.96
CA THR A 413 -3.10 8.23 1.80
C THR A 413 -3.52 9.59 1.24
N GLY A 414 -4.68 10.12 1.62
CA GLY A 414 -5.25 11.35 1.06
C GLY A 414 -4.33 12.56 1.21
N ILE A 415 -3.72 12.72 2.39
CA ILE A 415 -2.82 13.82 2.71
C ILE A 415 -1.40 13.66 2.14
N LEU A 416 -1.02 12.46 1.68
CA LEU A 416 0.34 12.22 1.14
C LEU A 416 0.64 13.03 -0.12
N TRP A 417 -0.42 13.48 -0.79
CA TRP A 417 -0.35 14.37 -1.96
C TRP A 417 -0.09 15.83 -1.60
N HIS A 418 -0.18 16.22 -0.33
CA HIS A 418 0.03 17.60 0.09
C HIS A 418 1.50 18.00 0.01
N LYS A 419 1.79 19.20 -0.51
CA LYS A 419 3.16 19.72 -0.66
C LYS A 419 3.96 19.71 0.65
N ASP A 420 3.32 19.96 1.79
CA ASP A 420 3.99 19.96 3.10
C ASP A 420 4.41 18.55 3.49
N VAL A 421 3.56 17.55 3.24
CA VAL A 421 3.89 16.14 3.48
C VAL A 421 4.96 15.66 2.49
N ALA A 422 4.90 16.12 1.25
CA ALA A 422 5.94 15.87 0.25
C ALA A 422 7.32 16.36 0.73
N ASN A 423 7.39 17.56 1.27
CA ASN A 423 8.61 18.10 1.84
C ASN A 423 9.05 17.32 3.08
N LEU A 424 8.12 17.03 4.00
CA LEU A 424 8.38 16.29 5.23
C LEU A 424 9.02 14.91 4.95
N MET A 425 8.51 14.16 3.96
CA MET A 425 9.06 12.84 3.60
C MET A 425 10.56 12.91 3.27
N ILE A 426 10.97 13.94 2.55
CA ILE A 426 12.37 14.11 2.12
C ILE A 426 13.21 14.60 3.29
N ASP A 427 12.72 15.60 4.02
CA ASP A 427 13.44 16.17 5.15
C ASP A 427 13.74 15.08 6.19
N LYS A 428 12.78 14.19 6.48
CA LYS A 428 12.99 13.01 7.35
C LYS A 428 14.00 11.99 6.80
N LEU A 429 14.03 11.77 5.49
CA LEU A 429 15.03 10.89 4.86
C LEU A 429 16.44 11.50 4.89
N GLU A 430 16.56 12.82 4.90
CA GLU A 430 17.83 13.55 4.92
C GLU A 430 18.39 13.82 6.33
N GLU A 431 17.58 13.68 7.39
CA GLU A 431 18.03 13.77 8.80
C GLU A 431 19.18 12.77 9.09
N GLU A 432 20.25 13.21 9.77
CA GLU A 432 21.43 12.37 10.06
C GLU A 432 21.22 11.34 11.17
#